data_AF-A0A9P9SBV5-F1
#
_entry.id   AF-A0A9P9SBV5-F1
#
_cell.length_a   1.000
_cell.length_b   1.000
_cell.length_c   1.000
_cell.angle_alpha   90.00
_cell.angle_beta   90.00
_cell.angle_gamma   90.00
#
_symmetry.space_group_name_H-M   'P 1'
#
loop_
_entity.id
_entity.type
_entity.pdbx_description
1 polymer ?
#
loop_
_entity_poly.entity_id
_entity_poly.type
_entity_poly.pdbx_seq_one_letter_code
_entity_poly.pdbx_strand_id
1 'polypeptide(L)' 'MTERFGASGMDDPELVAGVIVWLSGPEACFLTGQYVWANWDVDELKQHAAEIEDSKVLELALLGPTVPE' A
#
# COMPACT_ATOMS: atom_id res chain seq x y z
N MET A 1 19.27 -14.36 9.29
CA MET A 1 19.30 -13.29 10.33
C MET A 1 17.90 -13.04 10.92
N THR A 2 17.08 -14.08 11.12
CA THR A 2 15.72 -13.97 11.68
C THR A 2 15.41 -15.06 12.72
N GLU A 3 16.24 -16.10 12.85
CA GLU A 3 16.03 -17.22 13.77
C GLU A 3 16.14 -16.88 15.27
N ARG A 4 16.57 -15.65 15.62
CA ARG A 4 16.88 -15.27 17.01
C ARG A 4 15.76 -14.52 17.73
N PHE A 5 14.74 -14.09 17.02
CA PHE A 5 13.58 -13.39 17.59
C PHE A 5 12.34 -14.17 17.15
N GLY A 6 11.67 -14.85 18.08
CA GLY A 6 10.47 -15.65 17.84
C GLY A 6 9.22 -14.84 17.44
N ALA A 7 9.42 -13.73 16.73
CA ALA A 7 8.41 -13.04 15.97
C ALA A 7 8.66 -13.41 14.51
N SER A 8 7.89 -14.37 13.97
CA SER A 8 7.66 -14.35 12.53
C SER A 8 7.13 -12.95 12.22
N GLY A 9 7.88 -12.16 11.44
CA GLY A 9 7.36 -10.91 10.93
C GLY A 9 5.99 -11.16 10.29
N MET A 10 5.04 -10.24 10.43
CA MET A 10 3.73 -10.37 9.80
C MET A 10 3.85 -10.56 8.28
N ASP A 11 4.97 -10.12 7.70
CA ASP A 11 5.26 -10.15 6.28
C ASP A 11 6.65 -10.75 6.02
N ASP A 12 6.75 -11.55 4.96
CA ASP A 12 8.04 -12.03 4.45
C ASP A 12 8.86 -10.85 3.89
N PRO A 13 10.14 -10.71 4.26
CA PRO A 13 10.97 -9.57 3.81
C PRO A 13 11.14 -9.53 2.29
N GLU A 14 11.09 -10.69 1.63
CA GLU A 14 11.15 -10.80 0.17
C GLU A 14 9.89 -10.25 -0.50
N LEU A 15 8.72 -10.44 0.11
CA LEU A 15 7.44 -9.94 -0.40
C LEU A 15 7.41 -8.41 -0.37
N VAL A 16 7.78 -7.83 0.77
CA VAL A 16 7.84 -6.37 0.93
C VAL A 16 8.86 -5.76 -0.05
N ALA A 17 10.02 -6.39 -0.22
CA ALA A 17 11.02 -5.93 -1.17
C ALA A 17 10.51 -5.94 -2.62
N GLY A 18 9.81 -7.00 -3.03
CA GLY A 18 9.20 -7.10 -4.36
C GLY A 18 8.19 -5.99 -4.62
N VAL A 19 7.32 -5.70 -3.65
CA VAL A 19 6.32 -4.63 -3.76
C VAL A 19 6.98 -3.26 -3.84
N ILE A 20 8.02 -2.97 -3.03
CA ILE A 20 8.73 -1.68 -3.09
C ILE A 20 9.41 -1.47 -4.45
N VAL A 21 10.03 -2.51 -5.01
CA VAL A 21 10.65 -2.45 -6.35
C VAL A 21 9.59 -2.18 -7.41
N TRP A 22 8.45 -2.87 -7.33
CA TRP A 22 7.32 -2.66 -8.24
C TRP A 22 6.75 -1.23 -8.14
N LEU A 23 6.57 -0.70 -6.92
CA LEU A 23 6.12 0.67 -6.65
C LEU A 23 7.06 1.75 -7.23
N SER A 24 8.35 1.41 -7.40
CA SER A 24 9.33 2.32 -8.01
C SER A 24 9.20 2.40 -9.54
N GLY A 25 8.38 1.55 -10.16
CA GLY A 25 8.13 1.50 -11.60
C GLY A 25 7.01 2.45 -12.05
N PRO A 26 6.95 2.77 -13.37
CA PRO A 26 5.91 3.65 -13.92
C PRO A 26 4.50 3.04 -13.85
N GLU A 27 4.42 1.72 -13.79
CA GLU A 27 3.17 0.96 -13.68
C GLU A 27 2.44 1.16 -12.36
N ALA A 28 3.13 1.61 -11.31
CA ALA A 28 2.56 1.86 -9.99
C ALA A 28 2.37 3.35 -9.69
N CYS A 29 2.57 4.23 -10.68
CA CYS A 29 2.49 5.68 -10.49
C CYS A 29 1.10 6.13 -9.99
N PHE A 30 0.04 5.39 -10.32
CA PHE A 30 -1.32 5.64 -9.84
C PHE A 30 -1.49 5.47 -8.32
N LEU A 31 -0.59 4.73 -7.67
CA LEU A 31 -0.57 4.54 -6.21
C LEU A 31 0.24 5.61 -5.47
N THR A 32 0.71 6.66 -6.16
CA THR A 32 1.49 7.72 -5.52
C THR A 32 0.65 8.45 -4.47
N GLY A 33 1.11 8.46 -3.22
CA GLY A 33 0.38 9.06 -2.10
C GLY A 33 -0.77 8.20 -1.56
N GLN A 34 -0.93 6.98 -2.07
CA GLN A 34 -1.90 6.01 -1.57
C GLN A 34 -1.27 5.06 -0.54
N TYR A 35 -2.08 4.50 0.34
CA TYR A 35 -1.68 3.49 1.31
C TYR A 35 -1.99 2.08 0.79
N VAL A 36 -0.97 1.24 0.64
CA VAL A 36 -1.10 -0.13 0.15
C VAL A 36 -0.43 -1.12 1.09
N TRP A 37 -0.94 -2.35 1.12
CA TRP A 37 -0.37 -3.42 1.94
C TRP A 37 0.41 -4.42 1.07
N ALA A 38 1.54 -4.91 1.56
CA ALA A 38 2.43 -5.77 0.80
C ALA A 38 1.84 -7.15 0.47
N ASN A 39 0.82 -7.60 1.23
CA ASN A 39 0.10 -8.86 0.97
C ASN A 39 -0.96 -8.75 -0.14
N TRP A 40 -1.21 -7.56 -0.69
CA TRP A 40 -2.19 -7.38 -1.76
C TRP A 40 -1.65 -7.83 -3.12
N ASP A 41 -2.55 -8.31 -3.97
CA ASP A 41 -2.21 -8.75 -5.31
C ASP A 41 -2.02 -7.54 -6.25
N VAL A 42 -0.89 -7.53 -6.97
CA VAL A 42 -0.52 -6.45 -7.88
C VAL A 42 -1.43 -6.38 -9.11
N ASP A 43 -1.92 -7.52 -9.59
CA ASP A 43 -2.79 -7.58 -10.77
C ASP A 43 -4.16 -7.01 -10.44
N GLU A 44 -4.71 -7.33 -9.27
CA GLU A 44 -5.95 -6.75 -8.77
C GLU A 44 -5.82 -5.22 -8.59
N LEU A 45 -4.72 -4.75 -7.99
CA LEU A 45 -4.47 -3.31 -7.86
C LEU A 45 -4.43 -2.58 -9.20
N LYS A 46 -3.87 -3.20 -10.24
CA LYS A 46 -3.84 -2.66 -11.60
C LYS A 46 -5.22 -2.64 -12.24
N GLN A 47 -6.05 -3.66 -12.01
CA GLN A 47 -7.43 -3.71 -12.51
C GLN A 47 -8.30 -2.59 -11.91
N HIS A 48 -8.05 -2.24 -10.66
CA HIS A 48 -8.75 -1.17 -9.94
C HIS A 48 -8.06 0.21 -10.04
N ALA A 49 -6.98 0.35 -10.82
CA ALA A 49 -6.22 1.60 -10.91
C ALA A 49 -7.10 2.81 -11.26
N ALA A 50 -8.01 2.66 -12.23
CA ALA A 50 -8.92 3.74 -12.63
C ALA A 50 -9.89 4.17 -11.52
N GLU A 51 -10.31 3.22 -10.67
CA GLU A 51 -11.20 3.50 -9.53
C GLU A 51 -10.44 4.20 -8.39
N ILE A 52 -9.18 3.78 -8.15
CA ILE A 52 -8.29 4.37 -7.14
C ILE A 52 -7.90 5.81 -7.51
N GLU A 53 -7.76 6.12 -8.80
CA GLU A 53 -7.47 7.47 -9.26
C GLU A 53 -8.70 8.39 -9.19
N ASP A 54 -9.90 7.89 -9.48
CA ASP A 54 -11.14 8.68 -9.52
C ASP A 54 -11.75 8.90 -8.12
N SER A 55 -11.83 7.83 -7.34
CA SER A 55 -12.31 7.83 -5.98
C SER A 55 -11.09 7.76 -5.09
N LYS A 56 -10.88 8.73 -4.19
CA LYS A 56 -9.76 8.85 -3.20
C LYS A 56 -9.67 7.67 -2.20
N VAL A 57 -9.87 6.46 -2.68
CA VAL A 57 -9.80 5.19 -1.99
C VAL A 57 -8.32 4.91 -1.81
N LEU A 58 -7.92 4.55 -0.58
CA LEU A 58 -6.53 4.38 -0.15
C LEU A 58 -5.78 5.70 0.18
N GLU A 59 -6.45 6.86 0.10
CA GLU A 59 -5.87 8.12 0.57
C GLU A 59 -5.93 8.18 2.10
N LEU A 60 -4.76 8.34 2.75
CA LEU A 60 -4.71 8.53 4.19
C LEU A 60 -4.96 10.01 4.52
N ALA A 61 -6.18 10.33 5.00
CA ALA A 61 -6.54 11.67 5.42
C ALA A 61 -6.69 11.78 6.95
N LEU A 62 -6.08 12.80 7.54
CA LEU A 62 -6.35 13.18 8.93
C LEU A 62 -7.57 14.11 8.97
N LEU A 63 -8.72 13.57 9.37
CA LEU A 63 -9.92 14.36 9.64
C LEU A 63 -9.81 14.94 11.06
N GLY A 64 -9.58 16.25 11.16
CA GLY A 64 -9.63 16.95 12.44
C GLY A 64 -11.04 16.90 13.05
N PRO A 65 -11.18 17.13 14.37
CA PRO A 65 -12.50 17.23 14.97
C PRO A 65 -13.23 18.40 14.31
N THR A 66 -14.33 18.11 13.61
CA THR A 66 -15.26 19.13 13.15
C THR A 66 -15.81 19.79 14.42
N VAL A 67 -15.52 21.06 14.64
CA VAL A 67 -16.24 21.84 15.64
C VAL A 67 -17.67 21.97 15.10
N PRO A 68 -18.69 21.38 15.75
CA PRO A 68 -20.05 21.70 15.40
C PRO A 68 -20.29 23.18 15.74
N GLU A 69 -20.83 23.95 14.80
CA GLU A 69 -21.37 25.29 15.08
C GLU A 69 -22.50 25.23 16.11
#